data_AF-A0AA40FR76-F1
#
_entry.id   AF-A0AA40FR76-F1
#
_cell.length_a   1.000
_cell.length_b   1.000
_cell.length_c   1.000
_cell.angle_alpha   90.00
_cell.angle_beta   90.00
_cell.angle_gamma   90.00
#
_symmetry.space_group_name_H-M   'P 1'
#
loop_
_entity.id
_entity.type
_entity.pdbx_description
1 polymer ?
#
loop_
_entity_poly.entity_id
_entity_poly.type
_entity_poly.pdbx_seq_one_letter_code
_entity_poly.pdbx_strand_id
1 'polypeptide(L)'
;MWLYTDILHADRAYYEAGIEARAAGRNSEAFVFLNHFLDLEECIEEGDNTVMDVEDLAVTDFPVEVPLPETLSLTAEQREEAREWVLAMSMDQKVEQVFPMDHRGVYVGSLTAPSVGSEYLQGCILTGYPIRGPIIRFAEVF
;
A
#
# COMPACT_ATOMS: atom_id res chain seq x y z
N MET A 1 8.60 3.42 -6.38
CA MET A 1 8.30 4.49 -5.40
C MET A 1 7.96 3.91 -4.02
N TRP A 2 7.22 2.79 -3.96
CA TRP A 2 6.68 2.17 -2.73
C TRP A 2 7.68 1.54 -1.74
N LEU A 3 8.90 1.20 -2.17
CA LEU A 3 9.89 0.46 -1.36
C LEU A 3 10.73 1.36 -0.43
N TYR A 4 10.29 2.59 -0.16
CA TYR A 4 11.03 3.57 0.64
C TYR A 4 10.17 4.16 1.78
N THR A 5 9.18 3.45 2.30
CA THR A 5 8.38 3.91 3.47
C THR A 5 9.17 3.94 4.79
N ASP A 6 10.40 3.42 4.79
CA ASP A 6 11.43 3.66 5.80
C ASP A 6 12.06 5.08 5.70
N ILE A 7 11.83 5.79 4.59
CA ILE A 7 12.33 7.15 4.31
C ILE A 7 11.16 8.14 4.07
N LEU A 8 10.00 7.65 3.62
CA LEU A 8 8.81 8.43 3.28
C LEU A 8 7.74 8.32 4.35
N HIS A 9 7.04 9.42 4.58
CA HIS A 9 5.85 9.52 5.43
C HIS A 9 4.81 8.44 5.07
N ALA A 10 4.59 7.49 5.99
CA ALA A 10 3.70 6.35 5.75
C ALA A 10 2.27 6.80 5.42
N ASP A 11 1.75 7.80 6.13
CA ASP A 11 0.44 8.42 5.88
C ASP A 11 0.31 8.91 4.43
N ARG A 12 1.35 9.59 3.92
CA ARG A 12 1.38 10.06 2.54
C ARG A 12 1.36 8.91 1.54
N ALA A 13 2.18 7.89 1.80
CA ALA A 13 2.31 6.76 0.91
C ALA A 13 0.98 6.01 0.78
N TYR A 14 0.35 5.64 1.90
CA TYR A 14 -0.94 4.93 1.87
C TYR A 14 -2.05 5.76 1.21
N TYR A 15 -2.11 7.07 1.48
CA TYR A 15 -3.06 7.95 0.82
C TYR A 15 -2.86 8.00 -0.71
N GLU A 16 -1.63 8.28 -1.16
CA GLU A 16 -1.33 8.35 -2.60
C GLU A 16 -1.61 7.00 -3.29
N ALA A 17 -1.33 5.87 -2.61
CA ALA A 17 -1.62 4.53 -3.12
C ALA A 17 -3.11 4.33 -3.36
N GLY A 18 -3.91 4.72 -2.37
CA GLY A 18 -5.35 4.65 -2.40
C GLY A 18 -5.96 5.48 -3.53
N ILE A 19 -5.51 6.72 -3.68
CA ILE A 19 -5.99 7.62 -4.74
C ILE A 19 -5.65 7.09 -6.13
N GLU A 20 -4.41 6.63 -6.35
CA GLU A 20 -3.99 6.07 -7.64
C GLU A 20 -4.71 4.74 -7.95
N ALA A 21 -4.92 3.88 -6.96
CA ALA A 21 -5.69 2.65 -7.11
C ALA A 21 -7.16 2.97 -7.47
N ARG A 22 -7.77 3.96 -6.80
CA ARG A 22 -9.13 4.44 -7.09
C ARG A 22 -9.23 5.00 -8.51
N ALA A 23 -8.28 5.84 -8.93
CA ALA A 23 -8.23 6.39 -10.28
C ALA A 23 -8.08 5.30 -11.35
N ALA A 24 -7.39 4.20 -11.02
CA ALA A 24 -7.23 3.04 -11.88
C ALA A 24 -8.42 2.04 -11.82
N GLY A 25 -9.48 2.32 -11.05
CA GLY A 25 -10.64 1.44 -10.87
C GLY A 25 -10.38 0.20 -10.03
N ARG A 26 -9.26 0.15 -9.31
CA ARG A 26 -8.86 -0.94 -8.41
C ARG A 26 -9.43 -0.71 -7.01
N ASN A 27 -10.76 -0.75 -6.90
CA ASN A 27 -11.46 -0.31 -5.70
C ASN A 27 -11.11 -1.13 -4.44
N SER A 28 -10.87 -2.44 -4.55
CA SER A 28 -10.45 -3.27 -3.40
C SER A 28 -9.09 -2.85 -2.87
N GLU A 29 -8.09 -2.67 -3.74
CA GLU A 29 -6.78 -2.15 -3.35
C GLU A 29 -6.91 -0.76 -2.74
N ALA A 30 -7.68 0.12 -3.39
CA ALA A 30 -7.92 1.49 -2.91
C ALA A 30 -8.56 1.51 -1.52
N PHE A 31 -9.51 0.62 -1.27
CA PHE A 31 -10.19 0.50 0.01
C PHE A 31 -9.24 0.08 1.12
N VAL A 32 -8.43 -0.95 0.90
CA VAL A 32 -7.43 -1.37 1.90
C VAL A 32 -6.41 -0.24 2.17
N PHE A 33 -5.88 0.40 1.13
CA PHE A 33 -4.92 1.49 1.29
C PHE A 33 -5.49 2.69 2.04
N LEU A 34 -6.71 3.13 1.70
CA LEU A 34 -7.33 4.28 2.33
C LEU A 34 -7.83 3.97 3.73
N ASN A 35 -8.30 2.75 4.01
CA ASN A 35 -8.67 2.37 5.37
C ASN A 35 -7.45 2.36 6.29
N HIS A 36 -6.34 1.74 5.85
CA HIS A 36 -5.10 1.74 6.61
C HIS A 36 -4.49 3.15 6.77
N PHE A 37 -4.70 4.03 5.79
CA PHE A 37 -4.36 5.45 5.94
C PHE A 37 -5.14 6.13 7.08
N LEU A 38 -6.44 5.84 7.25
CA LEU A 38 -7.23 6.40 8.35
C LEU A 38 -6.74 5.86 9.71
N ASP A 39 -6.35 4.59 9.79
CA ASP A 39 -5.74 4.03 11.00
C ASP A 39 -4.42 4.75 11.35
N LEU A 40 -3.58 5.03 10.35
CA LEU A 40 -2.35 5.82 10.52
C LEU A 40 -2.64 7.26 10.93
N GLU A 41 -3.68 7.88 10.40
CA GLU A 41 -4.10 9.24 10.77
C GLU A 41 -4.43 9.32 12.26
N GLU A 42 -5.24 8.38 12.76
CA GLU A 42 -5.59 8.27 14.17
C GLU A 42 -4.35 8.06 15.04
N CYS A 43 -3.47 7.14 14.63
CA CYS A 43 -2.21 6.87 15.35
C CYS A 43 -1.28 8.10 15.42
N ILE A 44 -1.22 8.91 14.36
CA ILE A 44 -0.40 10.14 14.33
C ILE A 44 -1.01 11.23 15.21
N GLU A 45 -2.33 11.38 15.22
CA GLU A 45 -3.00 12.37 16.07
C GLU A 45 -2.91 12.02 17.56
N GLU A 46 -2.95 10.73 17.91
CA GLU A 46 -2.78 10.25 19.28
C GLU A 46 -1.32 10.12 19.71
N GLY A 47 -0.39 10.00 18.74
CA GLY A 47 1.03 9.76 18.99
C GLY A 47 1.32 8.35 19.51
N ASP A 48 0.45 7.38 19.22
CA ASP A 48 0.52 6.00 19.67
C ASP A 48 0.17 5.05 18.51
N ASN A 49 1.01 4.04 18.28
CA ASN A 49 0.81 3.02 17.23
C ASN A 49 0.39 1.66 17.77
N THR A 50 0.14 1.53 19.08
CA THR A 50 -0.13 0.23 19.72
C THR A 50 -1.45 -0.42 19.28
N VAL A 51 -2.33 0.34 18.62
CA VAL A 51 -3.69 -0.10 18.24
C VAL A 51 -3.84 -0.26 16.72
N MET A 52 -2.80 0.02 15.93
CA MET A 52 -2.91 -0.06 14.47
C MET A 52 -3.13 -1.50 13.99
N ASP A 53 -4.23 -1.73 13.27
CA ASP A 53 -4.50 -3.02 12.65
C ASP A 53 -3.63 -3.19 11.40
N VAL A 54 -2.81 -4.25 11.41
CA VAL A 54 -1.88 -4.60 10.33
C VAL A 54 -2.18 -5.98 9.74
N GLU A 55 -3.32 -6.59 10.08
CA GLU A 55 -3.71 -7.90 9.53
C GLU A 55 -3.81 -7.86 8.00
N ASP A 56 -4.32 -6.76 7.44
CA ASP A 56 -4.39 -6.52 5.99
C ASP A 56 -3.01 -6.57 5.31
N LEU A 57 -1.94 -6.27 6.04
CA LEU A 57 -0.57 -6.24 5.53
C LEU A 57 0.11 -7.60 5.55
N ALA A 58 -0.46 -8.62 6.23
CA ALA A 58 0.15 -9.94 6.40
C ALA A 58 0.41 -10.68 5.07
N VAL A 59 -0.33 -10.31 4.02
CA VAL A 59 -0.17 -10.85 2.66
C VAL A 59 0.76 -10.01 1.78
N THR A 60 1.36 -8.96 2.33
CA THR A 60 2.23 -8.03 1.59
C THR A 60 3.68 -8.16 2.01
N ASP A 61 4.57 -7.50 1.28
CA ASP A 61 5.97 -7.26 1.63
C ASP A 61 6.21 -5.85 2.18
N PHE A 62 5.14 -5.17 2.60
CA PHE A 62 5.22 -3.82 3.15
C PHE A 62 5.80 -3.85 4.57
N PRO A 63 6.53 -2.81 4.99
CA PRO A 63 6.94 -2.69 6.37
C PRO A 63 5.71 -2.49 7.25
N VAL A 64 5.57 -3.35 8.27
CA VAL A 64 4.47 -3.24 9.24
C VAL A 64 4.84 -2.31 10.40
N GLU A 65 6.12 -2.23 10.76
CA GLU A 65 6.63 -1.23 11.69
C GLU A 65 7.22 -0.06 10.91
N VAL A 66 6.51 1.06 10.89
CA VAL A 66 6.94 2.33 10.28
C VAL A 66 7.03 3.43 11.35
N PRO A 67 8.00 4.35 11.27
CA PRO A 67 8.08 5.47 12.20
C PRO A 67 6.88 6.40 12.00
N LEU A 68 6.18 6.72 13.10
CA LEU A 68 5.12 7.73 13.05
C LEU A 68 5.75 9.13 12.93
N PRO A 69 5.30 9.97 11.98
CA PRO A 69 5.71 11.36 11.92
C PRO A 69 5.07 12.19 13.05
N GLU A 70 5.70 13.32 13.40
CA GLU A 70 5.16 14.25 14.41
C GLU A 70 3.86 14.95 13.95
N THR A 71 3.67 15.08 12.63
CA THR A 71 2.51 15.74 12.03
C THR A 71 2.11 15.04 10.74
N LEU A 72 0.81 15.11 10.42
CA LEU A 72 0.26 14.60 9.17
C LEU A 72 0.81 15.38 7.98
N SER A 73 1.09 14.67 6.89
CA SER A 73 1.63 15.25 5.66
C SER A 73 0.55 15.77 4.70
N LEU A 74 -0.72 15.52 5.01
CA LEU A 74 -1.89 15.78 4.16
C LEU A 74 -2.77 16.91 4.72
N THR A 75 -3.47 17.60 3.82
CA THR A 75 -4.44 18.66 4.19
C THR A 75 -5.72 18.08 4.78
N ALA A 76 -6.43 18.85 5.61
CA ALA A 76 -7.69 18.41 6.20
C ALA A 76 -8.73 18.01 5.14
N GLU A 77 -8.77 18.73 4.01
CA GLU A 77 -9.66 18.45 2.90
C GLU A 77 -9.38 17.08 2.25
N GLN A 78 -8.11 16.71 2.09
CA GLN A 78 -7.72 15.39 1.55
C GLN A 78 -8.10 14.26 2.49
N ARG A 79 -7.92 14.47 3.81
CA ARG A 79 -8.27 13.48 4.84
C ARG A 79 -9.79 13.26 4.88
N GLU A 80 -10.56 14.34 4.83
CA GLU A 80 -12.02 14.26 4.81
C GLU A 80 -12.52 13.56 3.54
N GLU A 81 -11.95 13.86 2.36
CA GLU A 81 -12.33 13.16 1.13
C GLU A 81 -12.07 11.64 1.22
N ALA A 82 -10.92 11.24 1.77
CA ALA A 82 -10.61 9.83 1.99
C ALA A 82 -11.60 9.18 2.95
N ARG A 83 -11.92 9.85 4.07
CA ARG A 83 -12.87 9.38 5.08
C ARG A 83 -14.27 9.19 4.51
N GLU A 84 -14.79 10.18 3.80
CA GLU A 84 -16.10 10.11 3.13
C GLU A 84 -16.16 8.96 2.13
N TRP A 85 -15.08 8.77 1.35
CA TRP A 85 -15.04 7.71 0.35
C TRP A 85 -15.00 6.31 0.97
N VAL A 86 -14.17 6.09 2.00
CA VAL A 86 -14.11 4.82 2.73
C VAL A 86 -15.48 4.52 3.37
N LEU A 87 -16.09 5.50 4.05
CA LEU A 87 -17.43 5.34 4.63
C LEU A 87 -18.48 4.95 3.57
N ALA A 88 -18.47 5.60 2.41
CA ALA A 88 -19.38 5.28 1.33
C ALA A 88 -19.20 3.85 0.81
N MET A 89 -17.95 3.40 0.63
CA MET A 89 -17.64 2.03 0.19
C MET A 89 -18.04 0.97 1.22
N SER A 90 -17.81 1.22 2.51
CA SER A 90 -18.22 0.34 3.61
C SER A 90 -19.73 0.15 3.66
N MET A 91 -20.50 1.22 3.46
CA MET A 91 -21.96 1.18 3.47
C MET A 91 -22.54 0.46 2.26
N ASP A 92 -21.90 0.58 1.10
CA ASP A 92 -22.36 -0.02 -0.15
C ASP A 92 -22.11 -1.54 -0.20
N GLN A 93 -21.23 -2.11 0.65
CA GLN A 93 -20.80 -3.52 0.64
C GLN A 93 -20.34 -4.03 -0.75
N LYS A 94 -19.98 -3.12 -1.66
CA LYS A 94 -19.61 -3.45 -3.04
C LYS A 94 -18.17 -3.91 -3.19
N VAL A 95 -17.36 -3.73 -2.16
CA VAL A 95 -15.91 -3.93 -2.20
C VAL A 95 -15.50 -4.75 -0.99
N GLU A 96 -14.85 -5.88 -1.24
CA GLU A 96 -14.18 -6.65 -0.20
C GLU A 96 -12.86 -5.96 0.16
N GLN A 97 -12.61 -5.78 1.46
CA GLN A 97 -11.34 -5.29 2.02
C GLN A 97 -10.28 -6.37 1.93
N VAL A 98 -9.86 -6.69 0.70
CA VAL A 98 -8.85 -7.71 0.45
C VAL A 98 -7.91 -7.25 -0.66
N PHE A 99 -6.63 -7.51 -0.46
CA PHE A 99 -5.66 -7.37 -1.53
C PHE A 99 -5.82 -8.50 -2.56
N PRO A 100 -5.78 -8.19 -3.87
CA PRO A 100 -5.69 -9.23 -4.88
C PRO A 100 -4.35 -9.97 -4.72
N MET A 101 -4.41 -11.30 -4.63
CA MET A 101 -3.24 -12.14 -4.42
C MET A 101 -2.79 -12.84 -5.72
N ASP A 102 -1.49 -13.09 -5.83
CA ASP A 102 -0.91 -13.93 -6.87
C ASP A 102 -0.84 -15.41 -6.45
N HIS A 103 -0.31 -16.26 -7.35
CA HIS A 103 -0.17 -17.71 -7.12
C HIS A 103 0.72 -18.11 -5.93
N ARG A 104 1.51 -17.19 -5.38
CA ARG A 104 2.31 -17.38 -4.16
C ARG A 104 1.51 -17.11 -2.89
N GLY A 105 0.26 -16.64 -3.00
CA GLY A 105 -0.59 -16.27 -1.86
C GLY A 105 -0.21 -14.93 -1.23
N VAL A 106 0.43 -14.04 -1.99
CA VAL A 106 0.80 -12.69 -1.56
C VAL A 106 0.20 -11.65 -2.50
N TYR A 107 0.09 -10.41 -2.04
CA TYR A 107 -0.41 -9.30 -2.83
C TYR A 107 0.31 -9.21 -4.19
N VAL A 108 -0.45 -8.94 -5.26
CA VAL A 108 0.07 -8.89 -6.63
C VAL A 108 1.16 -7.84 -6.83
N GLY A 109 1.25 -6.83 -5.98
CA GLY A 109 2.31 -5.82 -5.99
C GLY A 109 3.60 -6.22 -5.26
N SER A 110 3.59 -7.31 -4.50
CA SER A 110 4.72 -7.71 -3.67
C SER A 110 5.87 -8.34 -4.47
N LEU A 111 7.09 -7.88 -4.19
CA LEU A 111 8.32 -8.36 -4.79
C LEU A 111 8.82 -9.63 -4.11
N THR A 112 8.62 -9.74 -2.81
CA THR A 112 8.96 -10.94 -2.03
C THR A 112 7.69 -11.68 -1.58
N ALA A 113 7.87 -12.92 -1.13
CA ALA A 113 6.82 -13.63 -0.41
C ALA A 113 7.35 -14.04 0.98
N PRO A 114 6.52 -14.01 2.04
CA PRO A 114 6.92 -14.40 3.39
C PRO A 114 7.41 -15.86 3.51
N SER A 115 7.12 -16.71 2.53
CA SER A 115 7.57 -18.10 2.51
C SER A 115 9.10 -18.20 2.37
N VAL A 116 9.75 -18.93 3.28
CA VAL A 116 11.19 -19.20 3.27
C VAL A 116 11.64 -19.76 1.92
N GLY A 117 12.52 -19.04 1.22
CA GLY A 117 13.10 -19.45 -0.06
C GLY A 117 12.45 -18.85 -1.32
N SER A 118 11.52 -17.91 -1.20
CA SER A 118 10.96 -17.22 -2.36
C SER A 118 11.99 -16.27 -3.00
N GLU A 119 12.13 -16.32 -4.32
CA GLU A 119 13.01 -15.41 -5.06
C GLU A 119 12.47 -13.97 -5.02
N TYR A 120 13.38 -13.01 -4.79
CA TYR A 120 13.08 -11.59 -4.94
C TYR A 120 12.76 -11.28 -6.41
N LEU A 121 11.55 -10.81 -6.70
CA LEU A 121 11.17 -10.37 -8.04
C LEU A 121 11.75 -8.98 -8.33
N GLN A 122 12.30 -8.81 -9.53
CA GLN A 122 12.73 -7.50 -9.98
C GLN A 122 11.52 -6.56 -10.11
N GLY A 123 11.53 -5.44 -9.40
CA GLY A 123 10.53 -4.39 -9.55
C GLY A 123 10.70 -3.58 -10.84
N CYS A 124 9.59 -3.21 -11.47
CA CYS A 124 9.59 -2.23 -12.55
C CYS A 124 10.03 -0.87 -12.01
N ILE A 125 11.05 -0.25 -12.62
CA ILE A 125 11.54 1.06 -12.16
C ILE A 125 10.48 2.18 -12.25
N LEU A 126 9.52 2.03 -13.16
CA LEU A 126 8.47 3.03 -13.38
C LEU A 126 7.33 2.88 -12.37
N THR A 127 6.86 1.66 -12.13
CA THR A 127 5.63 1.43 -11.34
C THR A 127 5.90 0.84 -9.95
N GLY A 128 7.06 0.22 -9.74
CA GLY A 128 7.36 -0.59 -8.56
C GLY A 128 6.78 -2.00 -8.58
N TYR A 129 5.91 -2.34 -9.53
CA TYR A 129 5.28 -3.67 -9.60
C TYR A 129 6.28 -4.77 -10.02
N PRO A 130 6.07 -6.03 -9.60
CA PRO A 130 6.95 -7.13 -9.96
C PRO A 130 6.93 -7.42 -11.47
N ILE A 131 8.12 -7.60 -12.04
CA ILE A 131 8.29 -8.09 -13.40
C ILE A 131 8.11 -9.62 -13.39
N ARG A 132 6.97 -10.10 -13.91
CA ARG A 132 6.65 -11.53 -13.99
C ARG A 132 6.90 -12.17 -15.37
N GLY A 133 7.38 -11.38 -16.33
CA GLY A 133 7.66 -11.81 -17.70
C GLY A 133 9.15 -12.04 -17.99
N PRO A 134 9.49 -12.58 -19.17
CA PRO A 134 10.88 -12.73 -19.58
C PRO A 134 11.58 -11.37 -19.64
N ILE A 135 12.75 -11.28 -19.01
CA ILE A 135 13.58 -10.07 -19.01
C ILE A 135 14.47 -10.10 -20.24
N ILE A 136 14.28 -9.13 -21.14
CA ILE A 136 15.17 -8.92 -22.29
C ILE A 136 16.30 -8.00 -21.85
N ARG A 137 17.54 -8.48 -21.93
CA ARG A 137 18.75 -7.69 -21.65
C ARG A 137 19.41 -7.32 -22.96
N PHE A 138 19.52 -6.02 -23.23
CA PHE A 138 20.31 -5.52 -24.36
C PHE A 138 21.77 -5.39 -23.90
N ALA A 139 22.71 -5.90 -24.69
CA ALA A 139 24.12 -5.70 -24.42
C ALA A 139 24.48 -4.24 -24.69
N GLU A 140 25.15 -3.57 -23.74
CA GLU A 140 25.74 -2.27 -23.99
C GLU A 140 26.96 -2.48 -24.89
N VAL A 141 26.85 -2.00 -26.14
CA VAL A 141 27.98 -1.97 -27.07
C VAL A 141 28.68 -0.63 -26.86
N PHE A 142 29.78 -0.65 -26.09
CA PHE A 142 30.72 0.47 -26.00
C PHE A 142 31.91 0.24 -26.92
#